data_AF-A0A6P1CEN1-F1
#
_entry.id   AF-A0A6P1CEN1-F1
#
_cell.length_a   1.000
_cell.length_b   1.000
_cell.length_c   1.000
_cell.angle_alpha   90.00
_cell.angle_beta   90.00
_cell.angle_gamma   90.00
#
_symmetry.space_group_name_H-M   'P 1'
#
loop_
_entity.id
_entity.type
_entity.pdbx_description
1 polymer ?
#
loop_
_entity_poly.entity_id
_entity_poly.type
_entity_poly.pdbx_seq_one_letter_code
_entity_poly.pdbx_strand_id
1 'polypeptide(L)'
;MAGRQRIIDDDQKLELLRRMEAGETVSKLADEVGISRQRLYEWRDHLRLHGNLKSRRRGRPARTAGVDGTAQLQSAVDVPAPQEKALTKARRRIRELEQKVGQQQLDLDFFREALRHFEEDQRRSSAPGETASSTSSKR
;
A
#
# COMPACT_ATOMS: atom_id res chain seq x y z
N MET A 1 35.94 6.59 -13.04
CA MET A 1 34.96 6.36 -14.13
C MET A 1 34.43 4.94 -13.98
N ALA A 2 33.31 4.76 -13.26
CA ALA A 2 32.73 3.43 -13.07
C ALA A 2 32.17 2.92 -14.41
N GLY A 3 32.50 1.68 -14.77
CA GLY A 3 32.05 1.05 -16.01
C GLY A 3 30.53 0.89 -16.02
N ARG A 4 29.88 1.33 -17.11
CA ARG A 4 28.43 1.25 -17.26
C ARG A 4 27.98 -0.21 -17.33
N GLN A 5 27.35 -0.71 -16.28
CA GLN A 5 26.75 -2.05 -16.31
C GLN A 5 25.59 -2.08 -17.30
N ARG A 6 25.70 -2.98 -18.28
CA ARG A 6 24.71 -3.15 -19.36
C ARG A 6 23.59 -4.13 -19.00
N ILE A 7 23.84 -5.01 -18.02
CA ILE A 7 22.93 -6.07 -17.58
C ILE A 7 22.88 -6.01 -16.06
N ILE A 8 21.69 -5.78 -15.51
CA ILE A 8 21.41 -5.75 -14.07
C ILE A 8 20.23 -6.68 -13.86
N ASP A 9 20.47 -7.70 -13.05
CA ASP A 9 19.47 -8.74 -12.77
C ASP A 9 18.37 -8.22 -11.86
N ASP A 10 17.22 -8.90 -11.85
CA ASP A 10 16.06 -8.42 -11.10
C ASP A 10 16.33 -8.35 -9.59
N ASP A 11 17.10 -9.30 -9.06
CA ASP A 11 17.50 -9.32 -7.64
C ASP A 11 18.40 -8.12 -7.31
N GLN A 12 19.33 -7.78 -8.21
CA GLN A 12 20.19 -6.60 -8.06
C GLN A 12 19.38 -5.30 -8.12
N LYS A 13 18.37 -5.21 -9.00
CA LYS A 13 17.48 -4.04 -9.02
C LYS A 13 16.70 -3.89 -7.71
N LEU A 14 16.22 -5.01 -7.15
CA LEU A 14 15.50 -5.01 -5.86
C LEU A 14 16.39 -4.53 -4.71
N GLU A 15 17.64 -4.99 -4.68
CA GLU A 15 18.62 -4.54 -3.69
C GLU A 15 18.89 -3.03 -3.77
N LEU A 16 19.06 -2.51 -4.99
CA LEU A 16 19.25 -1.08 -5.21
C LEU A 16 18.05 -0.25 -4.76
N LEU A 17 16.83 -0.72 -5.05
CA LEU A 17 15.61 -0.06 -4.57
C LEU A 17 15.50 -0.11 -3.04
N ARG A 18 15.88 -1.23 -2.40
CA ARG A 18 15.90 -1.34 -0.94
C ARG A 18 16.88 -0.35 -0.30
N ARG A 19 18.07 -0.17 -0.89
CA ARG A 19 19.06 0.84 -0.44
C ARG A 19 18.55 2.27 -0.65
N MET A 20 17.83 2.53 -1.74
CA MET A 20 17.16 3.82 -1.94
C MET A 20 16.07 4.09 -0.89
N GLU A 21 15.29 3.06 -0.51
CA GLU A 21 14.26 3.16 0.53
C GLU A 21 14.86 3.34 1.93
N ALA A 22 16.06 2.80 2.18
CA ALA A 22 16.82 3.03 3.40
C ALA A 22 17.38 4.46 3.52
N GLY A 23 17.18 5.31 2.52
CA GLY A 23 17.58 6.72 2.54
C GLY A 23 19.01 6.97 2.04
N GLU A 24 19.66 6.00 1.42
CA GLU A 24 20.96 6.21 0.78
C GLU A 24 20.86 7.20 -0.39
N THR A 25 21.93 7.96 -0.62
CA THR A 25 21.96 8.96 -1.69
C THR A 25 21.94 8.30 -3.07
N VAL A 26 20.85 8.50 -3.81
CA VAL A 26 20.61 7.91 -5.15
C VAL A 26 21.75 8.22 -6.14
N SER A 27 22.42 9.36 -6.02
CA SER A 27 23.59 9.69 -6.86
C SER A 27 24.76 8.73 -6.64
N LYS A 28 25.09 8.41 -5.39
CA LYS A 28 26.19 7.48 -5.10
C LYS A 28 25.85 6.07 -5.57
N LEU A 29 24.62 5.61 -5.37
CA LEU A 29 24.13 4.33 -5.87
C LEU A 29 24.20 4.23 -7.40
N ALA A 30 23.82 5.30 -8.09
CA ALA A 30 23.90 5.39 -9.54
C ALA A 30 25.35 5.32 -10.04
N ASP A 31 26.26 6.02 -9.37
CA ASP A 31 27.68 6.04 -9.70
C ASP A 31 28.38 4.70 -9.38
N GLU A 32 28.01 4.04 -8.27
CA GLU A 32 28.51 2.71 -7.87
C GLU A 32 28.22 1.64 -8.93
N VAL A 33 26.98 1.65 -9.46
CA VAL A 33 26.50 0.66 -10.43
C VAL A 33 26.78 1.09 -11.89
N GLY A 34 27.10 2.38 -12.10
CA GLY A 34 27.33 2.94 -13.42
C GLY A 34 26.05 3.11 -14.26
N ILE A 35 24.92 3.45 -13.62
CA ILE A 35 23.63 3.73 -14.28
C ILE A 35 23.16 5.15 -13.99
N SER A 36 22.18 5.66 -14.74
CA SER A 36 21.60 6.97 -14.45
C SER A 36 20.62 6.90 -13.27
N ARG A 37 20.59 7.96 -12.45
CA ARG A 37 19.59 8.13 -11.38
C ARG A 37 18.16 8.03 -11.89
N GLN A 38 17.89 8.53 -13.11
CA GLN A 38 16.59 8.42 -13.75
C GLN A 38 16.14 6.96 -13.88
N ARG A 39 17.05 6.05 -14.23
CA ARG A 39 16.74 4.63 -14.39
C ARG A 39 16.36 3.94 -13.08
N LEU A 40 16.96 4.37 -11.97
CA LEU A 40 16.56 3.93 -10.64
C LEU A 40 15.14 4.40 -10.27
N TYR A 41 14.78 5.64 -10.60
CA TYR A 41 13.41 6.13 -10.41
C TYR A 41 12.41 5.39 -11.30
N GLU A 42 12.75 5.15 -12.57
CA GLU A 42 11.92 4.36 -13.49
C GLU A 42 11.65 2.96 -12.96
N TRP A 43 12.64 2.29 -12.36
CA TRP A 43 12.44 0.97 -11.75
C TRP A 43 11.53 1.01 -10.53
N ARG A 44 11.69 2.02 -9.67
CA ARG A 44 10.81 2.20 -8.50
C ARG A 44 9.37 2.42 -8.93
N ASP A 45 9.17 3.29 -9.92
CA ASP A 45 7.84 3.65 -10.40
C ASP A 45 7.22 2.47 -11.16
N HIS A 46 8.00 1.75 -11.96
CA HIS A 46 7.56 0.51 -12.61
C HIS A 46 7.19 -0.58 -11.59
N LEU A 47 7.96 -0.75 -10.51
CA LEU A 47 7.63 -1.69 -9.43
C LEU A 47 6.30 -1.30 -8.75
N ARG A 48 6.08 0.00 -8.49
CA ARG A 48 4.84 0.50 -7.87
C ARG A 48 3.62 0.31 -8.78
N LEU A 49 3.79 0.49 -10.09
CA LEU A 49 2.71 0.40 -11.07
C LEU A 49 2.40 -1.05 -11.48
N HIS A 50 3.41 -1.90 -11.64
CA HIS A 50 3.27 -3.24 -12.23
C HIS A 50 3.56 -4.39 -11.25
N GLY A 51 4.06 -4.11 -10.06
CA GLY A 51 4.39 -5.11 -9.03
C GLY A 51 5.55 -6.04 -9.39
N ASN A 52 6.27 -5.77 -10.49
CA ASN A 52 7.43 -6.55 -10.91
C ASN A 52 8.46 -5.68 -11.64
N LEU A 53 9.73 -6.07 -11.60
CA LEU A 53 10.83 -5.41 -12.34
C LEU A 53 11.30 -6.19 -13.57
N LYS A 54 10.63 -7.32 -13.85
CA LYS A 54 11.00 -8.18 -14.97
C LYS A 54 10.64 -7.46 -16.25
N SER A 55 11.64 -7.02 -17.01
CA SER A 55 11.39 -6.69 -18.41
C SER A 55 10.93 -7.98 -19.07
N ARG A 56 9.65 -8.08 -19.47
CA ARG A 56 9.16 -9.22 -20.26
C ARG A 56 10.19 -9.47 -21.35
N ARG A 57 10.79 -10.67 -21.37
CA ARG A 57 11.89 -10.98 -22.31
C ARG A 57 11.44 -10.52 -23.69
N ARG A 58 12.20 -9.56 -24.24
CA ARG A 58 12.03 -9.08 -25.61
C ARG A 58 12.38 -10.26 -26.52
N GLY A 59 11.39 -11.07 -26.81
CA GLY A 59 11.54 -12.31 -27.54
C GLY A 59 10.19 -12.74 -28.07
N ARG A 60 9.84 -12.15 -29.23
CA ARG A 60 8.75 -12.56 -30.14
C ARG A 60 7.32 -12.14 -29.72
N PRO A 61 6.75 -11.07 -30.30
CA PRO A 61 5.29 -11.02 -30.44
C PRO A 61 4.87 -12.28 -31.22
N ALA A 62 3.86 -12.99 -30.74
CA ALA A 62 3.29 -14.12 -31.46
C ALA A 62 2.91 -13.64 -32.86
N ARG A 63 3.53 -14.23 -33.90
CA ARG A 63 3.13 -13.98 -35.28
C ARG A 63 1.64 -14.30 -35.38
N THR A 64 0.81 -13.28 -35.56
CA THR A 64 -0.54 -13.42 -36.09
C THR A 64 -0.39 -14.00 -37.48
N ALA A 65 -0.47 -15.33 -37.59
CA ALA A 65 -0.71 -15.98 -38.86
C ALA A 65 -2.05 -15.44 -39.37
N GLY A 66 -2.02 -14.85 -40.56
CA GLY A 66 -3.17 -14.19 -41.15
C GLY A 66 -4.32 -15.18 -41.40
N VAL A 67 -5.53 -14.67 -41.26
CA VAL A 67 -6.63 -14.99 -42.17
C VAL A 67 -7.32 -13.68 -42.48
N ASP A 68 -7.47 -13.44 -43.77
CA ASP A 68 -7.95 -12.24 -44.40
C ASP A 68 -9.39 -11.85 -44.03
N GLY A 69 -9.64 -10.54 -44.06
CA GLY A 69 -10.80 -9.98 -44.75
C GLY A 69 -12.17 -10.03 -44.07
N THR A 70 -12.57 -8.85 -43.57
CA THR A 70 -13.95 -8.33 -43.68
C THR A 70 -15.11 -9.16 -43.11
N ALA A 71 -15.25 -9.11 -41.79
CA ALA A 71 -16.54 -9.14 -41.08
C ALA A 71 -16.40 -8.22 -39.86
N GLN A 72 -16.31 -6.91 -40.04
CA GLN A 72 -17.46 -6.01 -40.02
C GLN A 72 -18.42 -6.29 -38.84
N LEU A 73 -18.20 -5.51 -37.78
CA LEU A 73 -19.22 -4.91 -36.93
C LEU A 73 -20.34 -5.84 -36.44
N GLN A 74 -20.10 -6.53 -35.32
CA GLN A 74 -21.07 -6.84 -34.25
C GLN A 74 -20.52 -7.96 -33.36
N SER A 75 -19.58 -7.64 -32.47
CA SER A 75 -19.33 -8.37 -31.20
C SER A 75 -18.22 -7.66 -30.42
N ALA A 76 -18.44 -6.37 -30.14
CA ALA A 76 -17.75 -5.70 -29.05
C ALA A 76 -18.35 -6.24 -27.74
N VAL A 77 -17.88 -7.41 -27.30
CA VAL A 77 -18.09 -7.87 -25.93
C VAL A 77 -16.80 -7.54 -25.19
N ASP A 78 -16.89 -6.48 -24.38
CA ASP A 78 -15.89 -6.01 -23.43
C ASP A 78 -15.19 -7.16 -22.70
N VAL A 79 -13.95 -7.45 -23.10
CA VAL A 79 -12.99 -8.12 -22.22
C VAL A 79 -12.13 -7.00 -21.63
N PRO A 80 -12.42 -6.52 -20.41
CA PRO A 80 -11.61 -5.45 -19.84
C PRO A 80 -10.19 -5.95 -19.71
N ALA A 81 -9.25 -5.12 -20.17
CA ALA A 81 -7.84 -5.46 -20.18
C ALA A 81 -7.42 -5.95 -18.79
N PRO A 82 -6.46 -6.90 -18.65
CA PRO A 82 -6.03 -7.40 -17.34
C PRO A 82 -5.67 -6.29 -16.34
N GLN A 83 -5.24 -5.13 -16.84
CA GLN A 83 -4.97 -3.93 -16.07
C GLN A 83 -6.24 -3.28 -15.51
N GLU A 84 -7.31 -3.17 -16.28
CA GLU A 84 -8.58 -2.59 -15.84
C GLU A 84 -9.25 -3.44 -14.75
N LYS A 85 -9.21 -4.78 -14.89
CA LYS A 85 -9.67 -5.70 -13.83
C LYS A 85 -8.86 -5.55 -12.54
N ALA A 86 -7.54 -5.32 -12.65
CA ALA A 86 -6.71 -5.05 -11.49
C ALA A 86 -7.05 -3.69 -10.84
N LEU A 87 -7.30 -2.65 -11.65
CA LEU A 87 -7.70 -1.33 -11.18
C LEU A 87 -9.06 -1.36 -10.48
N THR A 88 -10.04 -2.10 -10.99
CA THR A 88 -11.35 -2.24 -10.33
C THR A 88 -11.24 -2.96 -9.00
N LYS A 89 -10.43 -4.05 -8.92
CA LYS A 89 -10.14 -4.74 -7.66
C LYS A 89 -9.43 -3.83 -6.66
N ALA A 90 -8.44 -3.05 -7.10
CA ALA A 90 -7.73 -2.09 -6.26
C ALA A 90 -8.67 -1.02 -5.71
N ARG A 91 -9.52 -0.42 -6.57
CA ARG A 91 -10.54 0.56 -6.15
C ARG A 91 -11.52 0.00 -5.13
N ARG A 92 -11.99 -1.24 -5.34
CA ARG A 92 -12.84 -1.92 -4.36
C ARG A 92 -12.13 -2.07 -3.02
N ARG A 93 -10.87 -2.51 -3.04
CA ARG A 93 -10.08 -2.68 -1.81
C ARG A 93 -9.85 -1.37 -1.08
N ILE A 94 -9.57 -0.29 -1.81
CA ILE A 94 -9.42 1.05 -1.24
C ILE A 94 -10.70 1.45 -0.50
N ARG A 95 -11.87 1.31 -1.13
CA ARG A 95 -13.16 1.63 -0.48
C ARG A 95 -13.42 0.79 0.78
N GLU A 96 -13.14 -0.51 0.74
CA GLU A 96 -13.29 -1.39 1.91
C GLU A 96 -12.37 -0.95 3.06
N LEU A 97 -11.15 -0.50 2.74
CA LEU A 97 -10.19 0.00 3.73
C LEU A 97 -10.63 1.36 4.29
N GLU A 98 -11.05 2.29 3.44
CA GLU A 98 -11.58 3.59 3.85
C GLU A 98 -12.78 3.43 4.81
N GLN A 99 -13.70 2.51 4.50
CA GLN A 99 -14.84 2.20 5.36
C GLN A 99 -14.39 1.64 6.72
N LYS A 100 -13.42 0.71 6.75
CA LYS A 100 -12.90 0.15 7.99
C LYS A 100 -12.17 1.19 8.85
N VAL A 101 -11.40 2.07 8.22
CA VAL A 101 -10.71 3.17 8.91
C VAL A 101 -11.74 4.12 9.52
N GLY A 102 -12.79 4.48 8.79
CA GLY A 102 -13.89 5.28 9.32
C GLY A 102 -14.58 4.63 10.52
N GLN A 103 -14.90 3.34 10.43
CA GLN A 103 -15.48 2.58 11.55
C GLN A 103 -14.57 2.59 12.78
N GLN A 104 -13.29 2.30 12.60
CA GLN A 104 -12.31 2.29 13.70
C GLN A 104 -12.17 3.67 14.34
N GLN A 105 -12.22 4.75 13.56
CA GLN A 105 -12.15 6.11 14.10
C GLN A 105 -13.34 6.41 15.01
N LEU A 106 -14.56 6.03 14.59
CA LEU A 106 -15.77 6.18 15.40
C LEU A 106 -15.68 5.36 16.69
N ASP A 107 -15.21 4.10 16.60
CA ASP A 107 -15.03 3.24 17.77
C ASP A 107 -14.03 3.86 18.77
N LEU A 108 -12.89 4.36 18.27
CA LEU A 108 -11.90 5.03 19.11
C LEU A 108 -12.44 6.28 19.79
N ASP A 109 -13.22 7.10 19.08
CA ASP A 109 -13.82 8.30 19.64
C ASP A 109 -14.85 7.95 20.72
N PHE A 110 -15.68 6.93 20.49
CA PHE A 110 -16.58 6.38 21.50
C PHE A 110 -15.83 5.88 22.75
N PHE A 111 -14.76 5.10 22.60
CA PHE A 111 -14.00 4.61 23.74
C PHE A 111 -13.29 5.73 24.51
N ARG A 112 -12.80 6.76 23.82
CA ARG A 112 -12.22 7.94 24.46
C ARG A 112 -13.26 8.69 25.31
N GLU A 113 -14.47 8.84 24.81
CA GLU A 113 -15.56 9.48 25.56
C GLU A 113 -16.00 8.64 26.76
N ALA A 114 -16.17 7.32 26.57
CA ALA A 114 -16.51 6.40 27.65
C ALA A 114 -15.47 6.40 28.78
N LEU A 115 -14.17 6.41 28.44
CA LEU A 115 -13.10 6.49 29.43
C LEU A 115 -13.11 7.83 30.19
N ARG A 116 -13.41 8.95 29.54
CA ARG A 116 -13.54 10.25 30.23
C ARG A 116 -14.67 10.23 31.24
N HIS A 117 -15.83 9.69 30.87
CA HIS A 117 -16.96 9.56 31.80
C HIS A 117 -16.62 8.67 32.99
N PHE A 118 -15.96 7.54 32.74
CA PHE A 118 -15.50 6.66 33.82
C PHE A 118 -14.52 7.36 34.77
N GLU A 119 -13.56 8.12 34.25
CA GLU A 119 -12.64 8.91 35.07
C GLU A 119 -13.35 10.01 35.86
N GLU A 120 -14.34 10.68 35.29
CA GLU A 120 -15.16 11.68 35.97
C GLU A 120 -15.97 11.08 37.12
N ASP A 121 -16.59 9.92 36.91
CA ASP A 121 -17.33 9.19 37.95
C ASP A 121 -16.39 8.67 39.05
N GLN A 122 -15.18 8.24 38.69
CA GLN A 122 -14.17 7.84 39.68
C GLN A 122 -13.66 9.04 40.49
N ARG A 123 -13.51 10.22 39.89
CA ARG A 123 -13.15 11.46 40.60
C ARG A 123 -14.26 11.94 41.53
N ARG A 124 -15.53 11.82 41.12
CA ARG A 124 -16.69 12.12 41.98
C ARG A 124 -16.78 11.17 43.17
N SER A 125 -16.50 9.89 42.98
CA SER A 125 -16.49 8.89 44.08
C SER A 125 -15.24 8.96 44.96
N SER A 126 -14.11 9.47 44.45
CA SER A 126 -12.85 9.63 45.19
C SER A 126 -12.71 11.01 45.86
N ALA A 127 -13.73 11.87 45.81
CA ALA A 127 -13.75 13.09 46.61
C ALA A 127 -13.65 12.73 48.11
N PRO A 128 -12.73 13.32 48.90
CA PRO A 128 -12.63 13.02 50.33
C PRO A 128 -13.83 13.59 51.09
N GLY A 129 -14.67 12.69 51.63
CA GLY A 129 -15.85 12.98 52.45
C GLY A 129 -17.09 12.34 51.82
N GLU A 130 -17.73 11.34 52.41
CA GLU A 130 -18.06 11.19 53.82
C GLU A 130 -17.77 9.77 54.34
N THR A 131 -17.03 9.70 55.44
CA THR A 131 -17.19 8.63 56.41
C THR A 131 -18.64 8.59 56.87
N ALA A 132 -19.47 7.74 56.28
CA ALA A 132 -20.68 7.25 56.91
C ALA A 132 -20.33 5.97 57.68
N SER A 133 -19.71 6.13 58.85
CA SER A 133 -19.78 5.10 59.89
C SER A 133 -21.14 5.18 60.59
N SER A 134 -21.53 4.07 61.23
CA SER A 134 -22.71 3.84 62.10
C SER A 134 -23.86 3.11 61.39
N THR A 135 -24.36 1.95 61.81
CA THR A 135 -24.11 1.05 62.94
C THR A 135 -24.67 -0.31 62.52
N SER A 136 -23.91 -1.39 62.67
CA SER A 136 -24.43 -2.75 62.55
C SER A 136 -25.41 -2.99 63.71
N SER A 137 -26.71 -3.00 63.41
CA SER A 137 -27.76 -3.31 64.38
C SER A 137 -27.93 -4.82 64.48
N LYS A 138 -27.68 -5.34 65.68
CA LYS A 138 -27.96 -6.72 66.11
C LYS A 138 -29.45 -6.82 66.46
N ARG A 139 -30.19 -7.75 65.86
CA ARG A 139 -31.33 -8.41 66.49
C ARG A 139 -31.62 -9.76 65.85
#